data_AF-A0AA35WBM6-F1
#
_entry.id   AF-A0AA35WBM6-F1
#
_cell.length_a   1.000
_cell.length_b   1.000
_cell.length_c   1.000
_cell.angle_alpha   90.00
_cell.angle_beta   90.00
_cell.angle_gamma   90.00
#
_symmetry.space_group_name_H-M   'P 1'
#
loop_
_entity.id
_entity.type
_entity.pdbx_description
1 polymer ?
#
loop_
_entity_poly.entity_id
_entity_poly.type
_entity_poly.pdbx_seq_one_letter_code
_entity_poly.pdbx_strand_id
1 'polypeptide(L)'
;MKIHLVDGTYELFRAYFALPSISAPDGREVGAVRGLIQTLIGLLRQPDVTHVAVAFDSEILSFRNELFEGYKTGEGTPPELLEQFPLAERATAALGLVVWPMVEFEADDALGAAAVRWQDAPGVEQIVLCSPDKDLAQVVRGERVVALDRRKDVVMDEAGVREKFGVSPASIPDYLGLVGDSADGIPGIPRWGAKGTARVLANYGHIEQIPQDAADWQLTCGAPSPSPPACPTTWKPPSSTASLPPCAWTSQ
;
A
#
# COMPACT_ATOMS: atom_id res chain seq x y z
N MET A 1 22.75 -16.08 -2.99
CA MET A 1 22.74 -14.62 -3.25
C MET A 1 21.40 -14.01 -2.88
N LYS A 2 21.37 -12.73 -2.48
CA LYS A 2 20.13 -11.97 -2.23
C LYS A 2 19.77 -11.06 -3.40
N ILE A 3 18.48 -10.99 -3.74
CA ILE A 3 17.93 -10.08 -4.74
C ILE A 3 17.14 -8.98 -4.02
N HIS A 4 17.48 -7.72 -4.27
CA HIS A 4 16.75 -6.57 -3.72
C HIS A 4 15.90 -5.96 -4.82
N LEU A 5 14.60 -5.88 -4.57
CA LEU A 5 13.61 -5.34 -5.50
C LEU A 5 13.11 -4.04 -4.88
N VAL A 6 13.46 -2.89 -5.47
CA VAL A 6 13.19 -1.57 -4.90
C VAL A 6 12.02 -0.92 -5.61
N ASP A 7 11.10 -0.39 -4.81
CA ASP A 7 10.06 0.51 -5.28
C ASP A 7 10.64 1.91 -5.44
N GLY A 8 10.98 2.25 -6.69
CA GLY A 8 11.56 3.52 -7.07
C GLY A 8 10.56 4.67 -7.00
N THR A 9 9.27 4.40 -7.27
CA THR A 9 8.19 5.38 -7.12
C THR A 9 8.09 5.84 -5.68
N TYR A 10 7.96 4.89 -4.75
CA TYR A 10 7.89 5.18 -3.32
C TYR A 10 9.12 5.97 -2.85
N GLU A 11 10.32 5.53 -3.22
CA GLU A 11 11.56 6.20 -2.80
C GLU A 11 11.67 7.63 -3.37
N LEU A 12 11.18 7.87 -4.58
CA LEU A 12 11.15 9.19 -5.21
C LEU A 12 10.15 10.13 -4.51
N PHE A 13 8.91 9.68 -4.31
CA PHE A 13 7.88 10.43 -3.57
C PHE A 13 8.36 10.76 -2.15
N ARG A 14 8.90 9.75 -1.45
CA ARG A 14 9.46 9.92 -0.11
C ARG A 14 10.56 10.99 -0.11
N ALA A 15 11.49 10.93 -1.05
CA ALA A 15 12.58 11.90 -1.14
C ALA A 15 12.06 13.32 -1.37
N TYR A 16 11.05 13.49 -2.25
CA TYR A 16 10.43 14.77 -2.55
C TYR A 16 9.81 15.42 -1.29
N PHE A 17 8.99 14.67 -0.54
CA PHE A 17 8.30 15.22 0.63
C PHE A 17 9.17 15.33 1.89
N ALA A 18 10.28 14.59 1.98
CA ALA A 18 11.14 14.56 3.15
C ALA A 18 12.36 15.49 3.07
N LEU A 19 12.81 15.85 1.87
CA LEU A 19 14.03 16.63 1.66
C LEU A 19 13.72 18.04 1.15
N PRO A 20 14.58 19.03 1.44
CA PRO A 20 14.47 20.35 0.82
C PRO A 20 14.59 20.26 -0.70
N SER A 21 13.76 21.05 -1.40
CA SER A 21 13.88 21.28 -2.85
C SER A 21 15.26 21.83 -3.20
N ILE A 22 15.80 21.33 -4.31
CA ILE A 22 17.07 21.76 -4.89
C ILE A 22 16.96 21.75 -6.41
N SER A 23 17.26 22.90 -7.00
CA SER A 23 17.25 23.06 -8.44
C SER A 23 18.60 22.75 -9.08
N ALA A 24 18.57 22.19 -10.28
CA ALA A 24 19.71 22.07 -11.16
C ALA A 24 20.11 23.45 -11.73
N PRO A 25 21.31 23.61 -12.33
CA PRO A 25 21.74 24.89 -12.91
C PRO A 25 20.81 25.47 -13.99
N ASP A 26 20.02 24.62 -14.63
CA ASP A 26 18.99 25.00 -15.62
C ASP A 26 17.63 25.35 -14.98
N GLY A 27 17.55 25.38 -13.65
CA GLY A 27 16.37 25.76 -12.88
C GLY A 27 15.38 24.63 -12.61
N ARG A 28 15.59 23.42 -13.16
CA ARG A 28 14.68 22.28 -12.91
C ARG A 28 14.83 21.74 -11.50
N GLU A 29 13.71 21.37 -10.87
CA GLU A 29 13.76 20.71 -9.57
C GLU A 29 14.31 19.29 -9.67
N VAL A 30 15.28 18.95 -8.81
CA VAL A 30 15.98 17.65 -8.82
C VAL A 30 16.22 17.07 -7.42
N GLY A 31 15.61 17.65 -6.39
CA GLY A 31 15.79 17.24 -5.00
C GLY A 31 15.36 15.79 -4.74
N ALA A 32 14.26 15.35 -5.35
CA ALA A 32 13.75 13.99 -5.20
C ALA A 32 14.71 12.97 -5.83
N VAL A 33 15.16 13.24 -7.06
CA VAL A 33 16.16 12.39 -7.74
C VAL A 33 17.43 12.29 -6.90
N ARG A 34 17.93 13.40 -6.35
CA ARG A 34 19.12 13.38 -5.49
C ARG A 34 18.90 12.47 -4.28
N GLY A 35 17.76 12.58 -3.60
CA GLY A 35 17.44 11.76 -2.44
C GLY A 35 17.31 10.27 -2.76
N LEU A 36 16.68 9.94 -3.88
CA LEU A 36 16.60 8.58 -4.41
C LEU A 36 18.00 8.01 -4.64
N ILE A 37 18.86 8.74 -5.36
CA ILE A 37 20.23 8.27 -5.68
C ILE A 37 21.08 8.08 -4.42
N GLN A 38 20.97 8.99 -3.44
CA GLN A 38 21.64 8.80 -2.14
C GLN A 38 21.17 7.52 -1.43
N THR A 39 19.87 7.24 -1.51
CA THR A 39 19.24 6.06 -0.91
C THR A 39 19.69 4.77 -1.58
N LEU A 40 19.82 4.76 -2.91
CA LEU A 40 20.32 3.63 -3.70
C LEU A 40 21.83 3.41 -3.50
N ILE A 41 22.63 4.47 -3.45
CA ILE A 41 24.07 4.37 -3.12
C ILE A 41 24.25 3.78 -1.71
N GLY A 42 23.41 4.18 -0.75
CA GLY A 42 23.40 3.61 0.59
C GLY A 42 23.13 2.10 0.59
N LEU A 43 22.18 1.65 -0.24
CA LEU A 43 21.90 0.21 -0.42
C LEU A 43 23.12 -0.51 -1.02
N LEU A 44 23.68 0.01 -2.11
CA LEU A 44 24.81 -0.61 -2.82
C LEU A 44 26.11 -0.68 -2.03
N ARG A 45 26.23 0.07 -0.93
CA ARG A 45 27.38 0.01 -0.02
C ARG A 45 27.27 -1.11 1.02
N GLN A 46 26.11 -1.76 1.14
CA GLN A 46 25.94 -2.87 2.06
C GLN A 46 26.66 -4.11 1.51
N PRO A 47 27.34 -4.90 2.37
CA PRO A 47 28.27 -5.94 1.92
C PRO A 47 27.60 -7.13 1.21
N ASP A 48 26.32 -7.39 1.45
CA ASP A 48 25.55 -8.50 0.87
C ASP A 48 24.67 -8.10 -0.33
N VAL A 49 24.69 -6.82 -0.70
CA VAL A 49 23.92 -6.29 -1.84
C VAL A 49 24.70 -6.48 -3.12
N THR A 50 24.24 -7.43 -3.94
CA THR A 50 24.88 -7.77 -5.23
C THR A 50 23.92 -7.71 -6.42
N HIS A 51 22.63 -7.94 -6.19
CA HIS A 51 21.59 -7.94 -7.22
C HIS A 51 20.49 -6.99 -6.79
N VAL A 52 20.26 -5.96 -7.61
CA VAL A 52 19.28 -4.91 -7.34
C VAL A 52 18.53 -4.58 -8.63
N ALA A 53 17.21 -4.55 -8.56
CA ALA A 53 16.34 -4.01 -9.58
C ALA A 53 15.42 -2.95 -8.97
N VAL A 54 15.07 -1.92 -9.75
CA VAL A 54 14.24 -0.81 -9.30
C VAL A 54 13.08 -0.63 -10.27
N ALA A 55 11.85 -0.65 -9.76
CA ALA A 55 10.64 -0.42 -10.55
C ALA A 55 10.13 1.02 -10.36
N PHE A 56 9.59 1.62 -11.41
CA PHE A 56 8.94 2.93 -11.38
C PHE A 56 7.59 2.84 -12.06
N ASP A 57 6.59 3.55 -11.54
CA ASP A 57 5.33 3.84 -12.21
C ASP A 57 5.58 4.99 -13.18
N SER A 58 6.08 4.67 -14.37
CA SER A 58 6.43 5.67 -15.38
C SER A 58 5.19 6.39 -15.90
N GLU A 59 4.04 5.71 -15.87
CA GLU A 59 2.72 6.31 -16.05
C GLU A 59 1.92 6.19 -14.74
N ILE A 60 1.16 7.23 -14.41
CA ILE A 60 0.39 7.30 -13.15
C ILE A 60 -0.87 6.43 -13.22
N LEU A 61 -1.46 6.31 -14.41
CA LEU A 61 -2.69 5.56 -14.62
C LEU A 61 -2.37 4.16 -15.15
N SER A 62 -3.01 3.17 -14.57
CA SER A 62 -2.92 1.76 -14.99
C SER A 62 -4.28 1.25 -15.46
N PHE A 63 -4.32 0.01 -15.94
CA PHE A 63 -5.57 -0.67 -16.27
C PHE A 63 -6.55 -0.75 -15.08
N ARG A 64 -6.06 -0.60 -13.84
CA ARG A 64 -6.91 -0.62 -12.63
C ARG A 64 -7.84 0.60 -12.57
N ASN A 65 -7.44 1.73 -13.13
CA ASN A 65 -8.30 2.92 -13.21
C ASN A 65 -9.53 2.69 -14.11
N GLU A 66 -9.45 1.79 -15.09
CA GLU A 66 -10.60 1.37 -15.90
C GLU A 66 -11.54 0.41 -15.14
N LEU A 67 -11.00 -0.33 -14.18
CA LEU A 67 -11.75 -1.31 -13.36
C LEU A 67 -12.44 -0.66 -12.16
N PHE A 68 -11.86 0.38 -11.57
CA PHE A 68 -12.38 1.03 -10.37
C PHE A 68 -12.22 2.55 -10.43
N GLU A 69 -13.36 3.25 -10.50
CA GLU A 69 -13.40 4.70 -10.44
C GLU A 69 -12.88 5.21 -9.08
N GLY A 70 -11.92 6.13 -9.12
CA GLY A 70 -11.29 6.68 -7.91
C GLY A 70 -10.05 5.92 -7.43
N TYR A 71 -9.64 4.85 -8.10
CA TYR A 71 -8.34 4.21 -7.86
C TYR A 71 -7.20 5.18 -8.16
N LYS A 72 -6.21 5.30 -7.25
CA LYS A 72 -4.96 6.10 -7.39
C LYS A 72 -5.02 7.20 -8.45
N THR A 73 -5.90 8.19 -8.26
CA THR A 73 -6.22 9.19 -9.31
C THR A 73 -5.05 10.09 -9.70
N GLY A 74 -3.97 10.08 -8.91
CA GLY A 74 -2.84 10.99 -9.06
C GLY A 74 -3.13 12.43 -8.64
N GLU A 75 -4.36 12.74 -8.23
CA GLU A 75 -4.78 14.09 -7.84
C GLU A 75 -3.92 14.62 -6.70
N GLY A 76 -3.46 15.86 -6.84
CA GLY A 76 -2.62 16.53 -5.84
C GLY A 76 -1.12 16.19 -5.93
N THR A 77 -0.70 15.34 -6.88
CA THR A 77 0.73 15.12 -7.12
C THR A 77 1.37 16.36 -7.75
N PRO A 78 2.43 16.95 -7.16
CA PRO A 78 3.06 18.14 -7.70
C PRO A 78 3.68 17.89 -9.09
N PRO A 79 3.43 18.75 -10.10
CA PRO A 79 3.99 18.58 -11.45
C PRO A 79 5.51 18.45 -11.48
N GLU A 80 6.21 19.20 -10.62
CA GLU A 80 7.67 19.16 -10.52
C GLU A 80 8.22 17.84 -9.96
N LEU A 81 7.39 17.04 -9.29
CA LEU A 81 7.72 15.67 -8.90
C LEU A 81 7.57 14.73 -10.11
N LEU A 82 6.48 14.87 -10.85
CA LEU A 82 6.23 14.07 -12.06
C LEU A 82 7.32 14.28 -13.11
N GLU A 83 7.76 15.52 -13.31
CA GLU A 83 8.86 15.86 -14.24
C GLU A 83 10.20 15.21 -13.87
N GLN A 84 10.36 14.73 -12.63
CA GLN A 84 11.60 14.09 -12.17
C GLN A 84 11.69 12.59 -12.50
N PHE A 85 10.59 11.92 -12.85
CA PHE A 85 10.58 10.48 -13.16
C PHE A 85 11.57 10.07 -14.25
N PRO A 86 11.57 10.71 -15.44
CA PRO A 86 12.53 10.36 -16.49
C PRO A 86 13.99 10.57 -16.09
N LEU A 87 14.26 11.53 -15.19
CA LEU A 87 15.60 11.75 -14.66
C LEU A 87 15.95 10.70 -13.59
N ALA A 88 15.00 10.32 -12.74
CA ALA A 88 15.15 9.28 -11.72
C ALA A 88 15.51 7.92 -12.34
N GLU A 89 14.79 7.50 -13.38
CA GLU A 89 15.06 6.27 -14.12
C GLU A 89 16.45 6.28 -14.76
N ARG A 90 16.80 7.35 -15.48
CA ARG A 90 18.13 7.48 -16.10
C ARG A 90 19.26 7.50 -15.08
N ALA A 91 19.08 8.21 -13.96
CA ALA A 91 20.10 8.28 -12.91
C ALA A 91 20.27 6.93 -12.21
N THR A 92 19.18 6.19 -12.00
CA THR A 92 19.19 4.83 -11.45
C THR A 92 19.92 3.87 -12.40
N ALA A 93 19.60 3.91 -13.70
CA ALA A 93 20.31 3.12 -14.70
C ALA A 93 21.80 3.47 -14.80
N ALA A 94 22.16 4.75 -14.64
CA ALA A 94 23.56 5.21 -14.64
C ALA A 94 24.38 4.69 -13.44
N LEU A 95 23.74 4.28 -12.34
CA LEU A 95 24.41 3.55 -11.25
C LEU A 95 24.74 2.09 -11.62
N GLY A 96 24.29 1.61 -12.79
CA GLY A 96 24.43 0.21 -13.22
C GLY A 96 23.32 -0.70 -12.71
N LEU A 97 22.23 -0.13 -12.19
CA LEU A 97 21.07 -0.87 -11.69
C LEU A 97 20.15 -1.29 -12.82
N VAL A 98 19.47 -2.44 -12.65
CA VAL A 98 18.37 -2.83 -13.54
C VAL A 98 17.17 -1.94 -13.23
N VAL A 99 16.61 -1.30 -14.26
CA VAL A 99 15.44 -0.41 -14.13
C VAL A 99 14.27 -1.01 -14.90
N TRP A 100 13.10 -1.03 -14.24
CA TRP A 100 11.83 -1.41 -14.83
C TRP A 100 10.90 -0.19 -14.86
N PRO A 101 10.90 0.57 -15.98
CA PRO A 101 9.94 1.64 -16.18
C PRO A 101 8.59 1.04 -16.58
N MET A 102 7.63 1.06 -15.65
CA MET A 102 6.34 0.41 -15.82
C MET A 102 5.34 1.38 -16.43
N VAL A 103 4.76 1.01 -17.56
CA VAL A 103 3.84 1.86 -18.35
C VAL A 103 2.41 1.35 -18.24
N GLU A 104 2.19 0.06 -18.49
CA GLU A 104 0.85 -0.56 -18.46
C GLU A 104 0.50 -1.17 -17.09
N PHE A 105 1.54 -1.54 -16.35
CA PHE A 105 1.45 -2.16 -15.03
C PHE A 105 2.06 -1.23 -13.99
N GLU A 106 1.84 -1.52 -12.71
CA GLU A 106 2.42 -0.74 -11.61
C GLU A 106 3.78 -1.32 -11.19
N ALA A 107 4.56 -0.55 -10.43
CA ALA A 107 5.81 -0.97 -9.83
C ALA A 107 5.61 -2.24 -8.99
N ASP A 108 4.53 -2.33 -8.23
CA ASP A 108 4.19 -3.50 -7.43
C ASP A 108 4.00 -4.77 -8.26
N ASP A 109 3.45 -4.65 -9.48
CA ASP A 109 3.32 -5.77 -10.41
C ASP A 109 4.70 -6.29 -10.85
N ALA A 110 5.64 -5.38 -11.11
CA ALA A 110 7.02 -5.75 -11.46
C ALA A 110 7.74 -6.44 -10.30
N LEU A 111 7.62 -5.87 -9.09
CA LEU A 111 8.25 -6.41 -7.88
C LEU A 111 7.66 -7.78 -7.52
N GLY A 112 6.33 -7.90 -7.54
CA GLY A 112 5.61 -9.15 -7.29
C GLY A 112 5.93 -10.23 -8.32
N ALA A 113 5.90 -9.90 -9.62
CA ALA A 113 6.25 -10.83 -10.69
C ALA A 113 7.71 -11.31 -10.57
N ALA A 114 8.65 -10.41 -10.28
CA ALA A 114 10.04 -10.75 -10.07
C ALA A 114 10.24 -11.66 -8.85
N ALA A 115 9.57 -11.36 -7.73
CA ALA A 115 9.60 -12.21 -6.55
C ALA A 115 9.14 -13.63 -6.86
N VAL A 116 7.97 -13.77 -7.50
CA VAL A 116 7.42 -15.08 -7.90
C VAL A 116 8.34 -15.81 -8.89
N ARG A 117 8.94 -15.08 -9.83
CA ARG A 117 9.79 -15.64 -10.88
C ARG A 117 11.10 -16.21 -10.36
N TRP A 118 11.66 -15.63 -9.29
CA TRP A 118 12.99 -15.97 -8.78
C TRP A 118 12.96 -16.70 -7.43
N GLN A 119 11.82 -16.80 -6.76
CA GLN A 119 11.72 -17.44 -5.44
C GLN A 119 12.27 -18.88 -5.43
N ASP A 120 12.13 -19.66 -6.50
CA ASP A 120 12.62 -21.05 -6.54
C ASP A 120 13.91 -21.22 -7.36
N ALA A 121 14.53 -20.11 -7.78
CA ALA A 121 15.71 -20.17 -8.61
C ALA A 121 16.93 -20.70 -7.84
N PRO A 122 17.71 -21.65 -8.42
CA PRO A 122 18.95 -22.13 -7.82
C PRO A 122 19.93 -20.98 -7.53
N GLY A 123 20.52 -20.98 -6.34
CA GLY A 123 21.50 -19.97 -5.93
C GLY A 123 20.91 -18.65 -5.43
N VAL A 124 19.62 -18.39 -5.64
CA VAL A 124 18.91 -17.32 -4.90
C VAL A 124 18.66 -17.84 -3.49
N GLU A 125 19.04 -17.07 -2.48
CA GLU A 125 18.84 -17.41 -1.06
C GLU A 125 17.64 -16.65 -0.50
N GLN A 126 17.50 -15.38 -0.89
CA GLN A 126 16.44 -14.51 -0.40
C GLN A 126 16.11 -13.43 -1.41
N ILE A 127 14.84 -13.01 -1.44
CA ILE A 127 14.34 -11.85 -2.17
C ILE A 127 13.82 -10.85 -1.16
N VAL A 128 14.29 -9.62 -1.26
CA VAL A 128 13.96 -8.52 -0.35
C VAL A 128 13.21 -7.45 -1.13
N LEU A 129 11.92 -7.31 -0.84
CA LEU A 129 11.04 -6.29 -1.41
C LEU A 129 11.22 -5.01 -0.58
N CYS A 130 11.97 -4.06 -1.11
CA CYS A 130 12.29 -2.79 -0.46
C CYS A 130 11.17 -1.77 -0.71
N SER A 131 10.01 -1.99 -0.10
CA SER A 131 8.87 -1.08 -0.09
C SER A 131 8.06 -1.28 1.20
N PRO A 132 7.49 -0.22 1.80
CA PRO A 132 6.55 -0.36 2.90
C PRO A 132 5.13 -0.72 2.44
N ASP A 133 4.89 -0.84 1.12
CA ASP A 133 3.59 -1.18 0.60
C ASP A 133 3.10 -2.52 1.17
N LYS A 134 1.90 -2.48 1.74
CA LYS A 134 1.27 -3.65 2.36
C LYS A 134 0.77 -4.64 1.31
N ASP A 135 0.57 -4.22 0.07
CA ASP A 135 0.12 -5.07 -1.03
C ASP A 135 1.17 -6.14 -1.34
N LEU A 136 2.45 -5.77 -1.28
CA LEU A 136 3.56 -6.70 -1.47
C LEU A 136 3.67 -7.76 -0.37
N ALA A 137 2.94 -7.62 0.75
CA ALA A 137 2.82 -8.70 1.74
C ALA A 137 2.21 -9.97 1.13
N GLN A 138 1.47 -9.86 0.02
CA GLN A 138 0.84 -11.01 -0.65
C GLN A 138 1.85 -12.00 -1.25
N VAL A 139 3.05 -11.53 -1.63
CA VAL A 139 4.10 -12.35 -2.24
C VAL A 139 5.16 -12.82 -1.23
N VAL A 140 5.04 -12.44 0.04
CA VAL A 140 5.92 -12.93 1.12
C VAL A 140 5.79 -14.46 1.26
N ARG A 141 6.91 -15.15 1.46
CA ARG A 141 6.99 -16.62 1.55
C ARG A 141 8.06 -17.04 2.55
N GLY A 142 7.64 -17.59 3.70
CA GLY A 142 8.55 -17.90 4.80
C GLY A 142 9.52 -16.75 5.09
N GLU A 143 10.80 -17.08 5.21
CA GLU A 143 11.91 -16.12 5.31
C GLU A 143 12.60 -15.86 3.95
N ARG A 144 12.09 -16.48 2.88
CA ARG A 144 12.76 -16.50 1.56
C ARG A 144 12.35 -15.33 0.68
N VAL A 145 11.11 -14.90 0.75
CA VAL A 145 10.64 -13.64 0.15
C VAL A 145 10.10 -12.79 1.28
N VAL A 146 10.73 -11.65 1.54
CA VAL A 146 10.41 -10.76 2.67
C VAL A 146 10.23 -9.33 2.19
N ALA A 147 9.39 -8.57 2.89
CA ALA A 147 9.27 -7.12 2.70
C ALA A 147 10.14 -6.37 3.70
N LEU A 148 10.78 -5.28 3.28
CA LEU A 148 11.68 -4.47 4.09
C LEU A 148 11.24 -3.01 4.07
N ASP A 149 10.81 -2.51 5.22
CA ASP A 149 10.73 -1.07 5.48
C ASP A 149 12.13 -0.57 5.83
N ARG A 150 12.88 -0.14 4.81
CA ARG A 150 14.28 0.31 4.94
C ARG A 150 14.47 1.48 5.91
N ARG A 151 13.44 2.28 6.14
CA ARG A 151 13.52 3.44 7.03
C ARG A 151 13.44 3.01 8.49
N LYS A 152 12.57 2.06 8.79
CA LYS A 152 12.39 1.52 10.15
C LYS A 152 13.36 0.38 10.46
N ASP A 153 14.04 -0.12 9.44
CA ASP A 153 14.87 -1.33 9.52
C ASP A 153 14.05 -2.53 10.01
N VAL A 154 12.82 -2.64 9.49
CA VAL A 154 11.87 -3.69 9.85
C VAL A 154 11.68 -4.63 8.67
N VAL A 155 12.04 -5.89 8.87
CA VAL A 155 11.76 -6.99 7.95
C VAL A 155 10.42 -7.62 8.33
N MET A 156 9.58 -7.85 7.33
CA MET A 156 8.32 -8.57 7.45
C MET A 156 8.40 -9.85 6.63
N ASP A 157 8.56 -10.96 7.35
CA ASP A 157 8.45 -12.32 6.84
C ASP A 157 7.01 -12.85 6.98
N GLU A 158 6.77 -14.11 6.64
CA GLU A 158 5.43 -14.70 6.73
C GLU A 158 4.85 -14.69 8.15
N ALA A 159 5.69 -14.87 9.18
CA ALA A 159 5.24 -14.80 10.57
C ALA A 159 4.82 -13.38 10.94
N GLY A 160 5.60 -12.38 10.51
CA GLY A 160 5.29 -10.96 10.66
C GLY A 160 4.00 -10.54 9.93
N VAL A 161 3.72 -11.10 8.75
CA VAL A 161 2.43 -10.90 8.04
C VAL A 161 1.27 -11.41 8.89
N ARG A 162 1.39 -12.62 9.44
CA ARG A 162 0.36 -13.21 10.31
C ARG A 162 0.16 -12.42 11.60
N GLU A 163 1.25 -11.94 12.20
CA GLU A 163 1.17 -11.10 13.41
C GLU A 163 0.47 -9.76 13.12
N LYS A 164 0.84 -9.11 12.02
CA LYS A 164 0.33 -7.77 11.66
C LYS A 164 -1.12 -7.79 11.17
N PHE A 165 -1.47 -8.72 10.30
CA PHE A 165 -2.78 -8.75 9.62
C PHE A 165 -3.72 -9.84 10.13
N GLY A 166 -3.21 -10.81 10.90
CA GLY A 166 -4.00 -11.96 11.36
C GLY A 166 -4.35 -12.97 10.27
N VAL A 167 -3.72 -12.87 9.10
CA VAL A 167 -3.96 -13.75 7.93
C VAL A 167 -2.65 -14.18 7.30
N SER A 168 -2.69 -15.22 6.45
CA SER A 168 -1.53 -15.63 5.65
C SER A 168 -1.27 -14.64 4.50
N PRO A 169 -0.05 -14.59 3.94
CA PRO A 169 0.25 -13.82 2.73
C PRO A 169 -0.75 -14.01 1.60
N ALA A 170 -1.17 -15.25 1.34
CA ALA A 170 -2.13 -15.57 0.27
C ALA A 170 -3.48 -14.85 0.43
N SER A 171 -3.87 -14.52 1.66
CA SER A 171 -5.14 -13.87 1.98
C SER A 171 -5.05 -12.33 2.00
N ILE A 172 -3.88 -11.74 1.74
CA ILE A 172 -3.70 -10.28 1.81
C ILE A 172 -4.58 -9.53 0.79
N PRO A 173 -4.69 -9.94 -0.49
CA PRO A 173 -5.56 -9.25 -1.44
C PRO A 173 -7.02 -9.22 -0.98
N ASP A 174 -7.53 -10.37 -0.54
CA ASP A 174 -8.89 -10.50 0.02
C ASP A 174 -9.07 -9.68 1.29
N TYR A 175 -8.05 -9.66 2.15
CA TYR A 175 -8.06 -8.88 3.38
C TYR A 175 -8.22 -7.39 3.07
N LEU A 176 -7.45 -6.87 2.12
CA LEU A 176 -7.49 -5.47 1.72
C LEU A 176 -8.77 -5.12 0.95
N GLY A 177 -9.29 -6.03 0.12
CA GLY A 177 -10.59 -5.85 -0.53
C GLY A 177 -11.74 -5.71 0.48
N LEU A 178 -11.69 -6.48 1.58
CA LEU A 178 -12.72 -6.44 2.63
C LEU A 178 -12.56 -5.24 3.57
N VAL A 179 -11.35 -4.95 4.02
CA VAL A 179 -11.06 -3.87 4.99
C VAL A 179 -11.02 -2.49 4.31
N GLY A 180 -10.63 -2.45 3.05
CA GLY A 180 -10.32 -1.24 2.31
C GLY A 180 -8.84 -0.88 2.36
N ASP A 181 -8.47 -0.04 1.41
CA ASP A 181 -7.19 0.61 1.32
C ASP A 181 -7.32 2.09 0.95
N SER A 182 -7.13 2.96 1.94
CA SER A 182 -7.16 4.41 1.71
C SER A 182 -6.03 4.93 0.84
N ALA A 183 -4.87 4.24 0.79
CA ALA A 183 -3.77 4.65 -0.08
C ALA A 183 -4.17 4.54 -1.57
N ASP A 184 -4.98 3.53 -1.87
CA ASP A 184 -5.43 3.18 -3.21
C ASP A 184 -6.83 3.70 -3.54
N GLY A 185 -7.49 4.34 -2.58
CA GLY A 185 -8.88 4.80 -2.72
C GLY A 185 -9.92 3.68 -2.62
N ILE A 186 -9.54 2.49 -2.16
CA ILE A 186 -10.44 1.35 -1.98
C ILE A 186 -11.18 1.51 -0.64
N PRO A 187 -12.51 1.71 -0.62
CA PRO A 187 -13.23 2.04 0.61
C PRO A 187 -13.41 0.86 1.58
N GLY A 188 -13.32 -0.37 1.08
CA GLY A 188 -13.66 -1.58 1.84
C GLY A 188 -15.16 -1.72 2.11
N ILE A 189 -15.54 -2.74 2.87
CA ILE A 189 -16.94 -3.00 3.22
C ILE A 189 -17.32 -2.22 4.49
N PRO A 190 -18.37 -1.40 4.47
CA PRO A 190 -18.81 -0.68 5.66
C PRO A 190 -19.07 -1.59 6.86
N ARG A 191 -18.50 -1.23 8.02
CA ARG A 191 -18.57 -1.99 9.30
C ARG A 191 -17.83 -3.33 9.29
N TRP A 192 -17.08 -3.63 8.23
CA TRP A 192 -16.24 -4.82 8.14
C TRP A 192 -14.79 -4.49 8.48
N GLY A 193 -14.46 -4.56 9.77
CA GLY A 193 -13.14 -4.17 10.26
C GLY A 193 -12.09 -5.29 10.19
N ALA A 194 -10.81 -4.89 10.26
CA ALA A 194 -9.63 -5.75 10.27
C ALA A 194 -9.77 -7.04 11.10
N LYS A 195 -10.27 -6.96 12.33
CA LYS A 195 -10.43 -8.14 13.21
C LYS A 195 -11.44 -9.17 12.68
N GLY A 196 -12.54 -8.69 12.11
CA GLY A 196 -13.58 -9.54 11.53
C GLY A 196 -13.05 -10.24 10.29
N THR A 197 -12.42 -9.47 9.40
CA THR A 197 -11.74 -9.97 8.19
C THR A 197 -10.71 -11.03 8.53
N ALA A 198 -9.80 -10.73 9.46
CA ALA A 198 -8.74 -11.65 9.85
C ALA A 198 -9.30 -12.97 10.35
N ARG A 199 -10.33 -12.94 11.20
CA ARG A 199 -10.96 -14.17 11.73
C ARG A 199 -11.58 -15.03 10.62
N VAL A 200 -12.26 -14.39 9.67
CA VAL A 200 -12.93 -15.07 8.55
C VAL A 200 -11.89 -15.67 7.62
N LEU A 201 -10.92 -14.88 7.17
CA LEU A 201 -9.89 -15.33 6.23
C LEU A 201 -8.85 -16.27 6.86
N ALA A 202 -8.61 -16.19 8.17
CA ALA A 202 -7.79 -17.20 8.85
C ALA A 202 -8.44 -18.59 8.82
N ASN A 203 -9.78 -18.66 8.75
CA ASN A 203 -10.52 -19.93 8.68
C ASN A 203 -10.74 -20.40 7.24
N TYR A 204 -11.08 -19.49 6.33
CA TYR A 204 -11.46 -19.84 4.95
C TYR A 204 -10.38 -19.55 3.92
N GLY A 205 -9.32 -18.83 4.25
CA GLY A 205 -8.24 -18.47 3.32
C GLY A 205 -8.63 -17.36 2.34
N HIS A 206 -9.70 -17.56 1.57
CA HIS A 206 -10.14 -16.70 0.46
C HIS A 206 -11.62 -16.35 0.52
N ILE A 207 -12.03 -15.25 -0.11
CA ILE A 207 -13.43 -14.79 -0.13
C ILE A 207 -14.34 -15.83 -0.78
N GLU A 208 -13.91 -16.46 -1.87
CA GLU A 208 -14.66 -17.47 -2.61
C GLU A 208 -14.91 -18.75 -1.80
N GLN A 209 -14.13 -18.97 -0.74
CA GLN A 209 -14.25 -20.14 0.14
C GLN A 209 -15.19 -19.88 1.33
N ILE A 210 -15.69 -18.65 1.48
CA ILE A 210 -16.66 -18.31 2.52
C ILE A 210 -18.04 -18.86 2.11
N PRO A 211 -18.71 -19.67 2.96
CA PRO A 211 -20.06 -20.15 2.68
C PRO A 211 -21.04 -18.98 2.47
N GLN A 212 -21.94 -19.12 1.50
CA GLN A 212 -22.94 -18.08 1.20
C GLN A 212 -23.94 -17.88 2.34
N ASP A 213 -24.34 -18.96 3.02
CA ASP A 213 -25.20 -18.88 4.20
C ASP A 213 -24.36 -18.62 5.44
N ALA A 214 -24.68 -17.54 6.15
CA ALA A 214 -24.03 -17.18 7.42
C ALA A 214 -24.21 -18.25 8.51
N ALA A 215 -25.25 -19.09 8.43
CA ALA A 215 -25.47 -20.20 9.36
C ALA A 215 -24.41 -21.30 9.23
N ASP A 216 -23.79 -21.43 8.05
CA ASP A 216 -22.73 -22.42 7.78
C ASP A 216 -21.35 -21.91 8.22
N TRP A 217 -21.27 -20.71 8.79
CA TRP A 217 -20.00 -20.14 9.19
C TRP A 217 -19.46 -20.84 10.44
N GLN A 218 -18.42 -21.64 10.27
CA GLN A 218 -17.71 -22.35 11.34
C GLN A 218 -16.76 -21.43 12.11
N LEU A 219 -17.25 -20.26 12.54
CA LEU A 219 -16.47 -19.28 13.30
C LEU A 219 -16.99 -19.20 14.73
N THR A 220 -16.10 -19.33 15.71
CA THR A 220 -16.43 -18.95 17.08
C THR A 220 -16.57 -17.42 17.15
N CYS A 221 -17.81 -16.93 17.19
CA CYS A 221 -18.07 -15.53 17.47
C CYS A 221 -17.58 -15.18 18.87
N GLY A 222 -16.50 -14.41 18.96
CA GLY A 222 -16.21 -13.64 20.18
C GLY A 222 -17.44 -12.82 20.55
N ALA A 223 -17.78 -12.77 21.85
CA ALA A 223 -19.04 -12.24 22.34
C ALA A 223 -19.41 -10.89 21.67
N PRO A 224 -20.69 -10.72 21.25
CA PRO A 224 -21.12 -9.44 20.70
C PRO A 224 -20.88 -8.34 21.73
N SER A 225 -20.30 -7.22 21.31
CA SER A 225 -20.34 -5.98 22.09
C SER A 225 -21.81 -5.70 22.45
N PRO A 226 -22.13 -5.30 23.69
CA PRO A 226 -23.50 -5.09 24.10
C PRO A 226 -24.18 -4.14 23.10
N SER A 227 -25.28 -4.61 22.54
CA SER A 227 -26.13 -3.84 21.62
C SER A 227 -26.45 -2.48 22.26
N PRO A 228 -26.37 -1.37 21.50
CA PRO A 228 -26.86 -0.09 21.99
C PRO A 228 -28.33 -0.24 22.41
N PRO A 229 -28.79 0.46 23.46
CA PRO A 229 -30.14 0.30 23.97
C PRO A 229 -31.14 0.53 22.84
N ALA A 230 -32.15 -0.34 22.77
CA ALA A 230 -33.18 -0.30 21.75
C ALA A 230 -33.79 1.10 21.64
N CYS A 231 -33.89 1.59 20.40
CA CYS A 231 -34.58 2.83 20.09
C CYS A 231 -36.02 2.72 20.62
N PRO A 232 -36.50 3.65 21.49
CA PRO A 232 -37.83 3.53 22.08
C PRO A 232 -38.90 3.56 20.98
N THR A 233 -39.72 2.51 20.92
CA THR A 233 -40.84 2.32 19.98
C THR A 233 -42.04 3.26 20.22
N THR A 234 -41.85 4.33 20.98
CA THR A 234 -42.85 5.37 21.18
C THR A 234 -42.27 6.71 20.77
N TRP A 235 -42.50 7.08 19.51
CA TRP A 235 -42.46 8.48 19.11
C TRP A 235 -43.57 9.21 19.89
N LYS A 236 -43.19 10.07 20.85
CA LYS A 236 -44.08 11.09 21.40
C LYS A 236 -43.78 12.41 20.67
N PRO A 237 -44.77 13.04 20.00
CA PRO A 237 -44.55 14.36 19.42
C PRO A 237 -44.26 15.37 20.54
N PRO A 238 -43.33 16.33 20.33
CA PRO A 238 -43.04 17.36 21.32
C PRO A 238 -44.28 18.24 21.54
N SER A 239 -44.67 18.38 22.80
CA SER A 239 -45.67 19.36 23.24
C SER A 239 -45.18 20.77 22.93
N SER A 240 -46.02 21.52 22.23
CA SER A 240 -45.84 22.93 21.94
C SER A 240 -45.65 23.74 23.23
N THR A 241 -44.44 24.27 23.44
CA THR A 241 -44.14 25.59 24.03
C THR A 241 -42.63 25.72 24.24
N ALA A 242 -41.94 26.28 23.25
CA ALA A 242 -40.66 26.94 23.48
C ALA A 242 -40.48 28.03 22.43
N SER A 243 -40.58 29.26 22.91
CA SER A 243 -40.40 30.52 22.19
C SER A 243 -39.02 30.58 21.55
N LEU A 244 -38.95 30.86 20.25
CA LEU A 244 -37.71 31.20 19.55
C LEU A 244 -37.39 32.69 19.78
N PRO A 245 -36.15 33.08 20.08
CA PRO A 245 -35.70 34.46 19.91
C PRO A 245 -35.41 34.75 18.42
N PRO A 246 -35.67 35.96 17.91
CA PRO A 246 -35.49 36.29 16.51
C PRO A 246 -34.02 36.47 16.13
N CYS A 247 -33.58 35.79 15.07
CA CYS A 247 -32.38 36.16 14.31
C CYS A 247 -32.66 37.43 13.51
N ALA A 248 -31.92 38.50 13.80
CA ALA A 248 -31.83 39.67 12.95
C ALA A 248 -30.77 39.43 11.85
N TRP A 249 -31.23 39.40 10.60
CA TRP A 249 -30.42 39.72 9.43
C TRP A 249 -30.95 41.05 8.88
N THR A 250 -30.10 42.06 8.79
CA THR A 250 -30.28 43.16 7.84
C THR A 250 -28.97 43.40 7.10
N SER A 251 -29.07 43.17 5.80
CA SER A 251 -28.24 43.58 4.67
C SER A 251 -27.60 44.97 4.75
N GLN A 252 -26.30 45.02 4.42
CA GLN A 252 -25.69 45.87 3.39
C GLN A 252 -24.43 45.20 2.87
#